data_AF-A0A358DE82-F1
#
_entry.id   AF-A0A358DE82-F1
#
_cell.length_a   1.000
_cell.length_b   1.000
_cell.length_c   1.000
_cell.angle_alpha   90.00
_cell.angle_beta   90.00
_cell.angle_gamma   90.00
#
_symmetry.space_group_name_H-M   'P 1'
#
loop_
_entity.id
_entity.type
_entity.pdbx_description
1 polymer ?
#
loop_
_entity_poly.entity_id
_entity_poly.type
_entity_poly.pdbx_seq_one_letter_code
_entity_poly.pdbx_strand_id
1 'polypeptide(L)'
;KNTSVDFQNQETQHFHYLGIPVNLNYNFVNIGKLGLFASFGGMVEKDIYGEFRSTGQSVSTELNSASQGVITTKISQNNPQISVNAGVGVFYPIYGGFNLYGKVGGVYYFDAKNYEYKTIYTDKKIGFDLNAGIRFDF
;
A
#
# COMPACT_ATOMS: atom_id res chain seq x y z
N LYS A 1 35.15 -28.57 -17.02
CA LYS A 1 34.71 -28.49 -15.61
C LYS A 1 33.91 -27.19 -15.50
N ASN A 2 32.60 -27.29 -15.25
CA ASN A 2 31.71 -26.13 -15.08
C ASN A 2 32.08 -25.43 -13.76
N THR A 3 32.25 -24.11 -13.78
CA THR A 3 32.40 -23.31 -12.55
C THR A 3 31.16 -22.46 -12.42
N SER A 4 30.16 -23.01 -11.75
CA SER A 4 28.94 -22.29 -11.37
C SER A 4 29.31 -21.28 -10.28
N VAL A 5 29.25 -20.00 -10.61
CA VAL A 5 29.27 -18.90 -9.63
C VAL A 5 27.85 -18.77 -9.08
N ASP A 6 27.67 -19.07 -7.79
CA ASP A 6 26.40 -18.88 -7.09
C ASP A 6 26.33 -17.43 -6.57
N PHE A 7 25.51 -16.60 -7.21
CA PHE A 7 25.27 -15.23 -6.81
C PHE A 7 24.06 -15.18 -5.88
N GLN A 8 24.29 -15.21 -4.57
CA GLN A 8 23.26 -14.91 -3.56
C GLN A 8 23.06 -13.39 -3.52
N ASN A 9 22.18 -12.87 -4.37
CA ASN A 9 21.84 -11.45 -4.41
C ASN A 9 20.59 -11.21 -3.56
N GLN A 10 20.76 -10.63 -2.36
CA GLN A 10 19.64 -10.18 -1.53
C GLN A 10 19.37 -8.70 -1.81
N GLU A 11 18.36 -8.43 -2.64
CA GLU A 11 17.90 -7.09 -2.96
C GLU A 11 16.73 -6.74 -2.03
N THR A 12 16.90 -5.72 -1.17
CA THR A 12 15.83 -5.24 -0.30
C THR A 12 15.51 -3.79 -0.66
N GLN A 13 14.25 -3.54 -1.03
CA GLN A 13 13.77 -2.23 -1.50
C GLN A 13 12.63 -1.75 -0.59
N HIS A 14 12.76 -0.55 -0.03
CA HIS A 14 11.75 0.07 0.84
C HIS A 14 11.23 1.35 0.21
N PHE A 15 9.91 1.48 0.13
CA PHE A 15 9.23 2.68 -0.35
C PHE A 15 8.28 3.23 0.71
N HIS A 16 8.32 4.54 0.93
CA HIS A 16 7.40 5.28 1.76
C HIS A 16 6.49 6.15 0.87
N TYR A 17 5.19 5.89 0.97
CA TYR A 17 4.15 6.58 0.22
C TYR A 17 3.37 7.51 1.15
N LEU A 18 2.96 8.67 0.62
CA LEU A 18 1.96 9.52 1.25
C LEU A 18 0.69 9.50 0.40
N GLY A 19 -0.37 8.97 0.98
CA GLY A 19 -1.71 8.93 0.39
C GLY A 19 -2.61 10.04 0.93
N ILE A 20 -3.37 10.66 0.04
CA ILE A 20 -4.48 11.56 0.39
C ILE A 20 -5.79 10.88 -0.04
N PRO A 21 -6.54 10.27 0.90
CA PRO A 21 -7.84 9.69 0.62
C PRO A 21 -8.97 10.72 0.72
N VAL A 22 -9.92 10.66 -0.20
CA VAL A 22 -11.16 11.44 -0.20
C VAL A 22 -12.34 10.49 -0.39
N ASN A 23 -13.27 10.45 0.57
CA ASN A 23 -14.41 9.53 0.56
C ASN A 23 -15.72 10.28 0.79
N LEU A 24 -16.73 9.94 0.00
CA LEU A 24 -18.13 10.33 0.15
C LEU A 24 -18.89 9.19 0.82
N ASN A 25 -19.60 9.50 1.91
CA ASN A 25 -20.46 8.55 2.60
C ASN A 25 -21.92 9.00 2.49
N TYR A 26 -22.78 8.16 1.93
CA TYR A 26 -24.22 8.42 1.80
C TYR A 26 -25.01 7.46 2.70
N ASN A 27 -25.63 7.99 3.74
CA ASN A 27 -26.56 7.23 4.58
C ASN A 27 -27.88 7.07 3.83
N PHE A 28 -28.26 5.83 3.53
CA PHE A 28 -29.46 5.56 2.72
C PHE A 28 -30.60 4.93 3.54
N VAL A 29 -30.31 4.22 4.63
CA VAL A 29 -31.32 3.51 5.43
C VAL A 29 -30.98 3.59 6.92
N ASN A 30 -31.97 3.91 7.75
CA ASN A 30 -31.87 3.81 9.20
C ASN A 30 -32.97 2.87 9.71
N ILE A 31 -32.59 1.83 10.43
CA ILE A 31 -33.47 0.82 11.04
C ILE A 31 -33.31 0.93 12.56
N GLY A 32 -34.17 1.74 13.17
CA GLY A 32 -34.07 2.06 14.59
C GLY A 32 -32.76 2.79 14.90
N LYS A 33 -31.88 2.14 15.68
CA LYS A 33 -30.54 2.66 15.99
C LYS A 33 -29.50 2.27 14.93
N LEU A 34 -29.72 1.22 14.15
CA LEU A 34 -28.76 0.77 13.15
C LEU A 34 -28.91 1.58 11.87
N GLY A 35 -27.83 2.20 11.39
CA GLY A 35 -27.80 2.91 10.12
C GLY A 35 -26.94 2.19 9.08
N LEU A 36 -27.34 2.27 7.81
CA LEU A 36 -26.63 1.73 6.66
C LEU A 36 -26.15 2.87 5.76
N PHE A 37 -24.90 2.82 5.35
CA PHE A 37 -24.32 3.81 4.45
C PHE A 37 -23.57 3.15 3.30
N ALA A 38 -23.58 3.81 2.16
CA ALA A 38 -22.70 3.52 1.06
C ALA A 38 -21.50 4.46 1.12
N SER A 39 -20.32 3.96 0.76
CA SER A 39 -19.07 4.72 0.72
C SER A 39 -18.47 4.62 -0.66
N PHE A 40 -18.07 5.75 -1.23
CA PHE A 40 -17.35 5.81 -2.49
C PHE A 40 -16.27 6.87 -2.40
N GLY A 41 -15.06 6.58 -2.84
CA GLY A 41 -13.97 7.52 -2.75
C GLY A 41 -12.80 7.21 -3.66
N GLY A 42 -11.80 8.06 -3.57
CA GLY A 42 -10.54 7.94 -4.28
C GLY A 42 -9.37 8.19 -3.34
N MET A 43 -8.21 7.67 -3.71
CA MET A 43 -6.96 7.96 -3.05
C MET A 43 -5.91 8.26 -4.11
N VAL A 44 -5.12 9.29 -3.87
CA VAL A 44 -3.91 9.56 -4.65
C VAL A 44 -2.73 9.38 -3.72
N GLU A 45 -1.83 8.49 -4.10
CA GLU A 45 -0.61 8.16 -3.37
C GLU A 45 0.60 8.66 -4.16
N LYS A 46 1.50 9.36 -3.49
CA LYS A 46 2.77 9.80 -4.07
C LYS A 46 3.93 9.34 -3.20
N ASP A 47 4.96 8.81 -3.85
CA ASP A 47 6.21 8.43 -3.22
C ASP A 47 6.90 9.67 -2.66
N ILE A 48 7.29 9.59 -1.39
CA ILE A 48 8.13 10.62 -0.77
C ILE A 48 9.58 10.15 -0.72
N TYR A 49 9.80 8.85 -0.51
CA TYR A 49 11.13 8.31 -0.29
C TYR A 49 11.21 6.82 -0.67
N GLY A 50 12.16 6.48 -1.54
CA GLY A 50 12.49 5.10 -1.89
C GLY A 50 13.99 4.85 -1.75
N GLU A 51 14.36 3.88 -0.92
CA GLU A 51 15.74 3.38 -0.79
C GLU A 51 15.85 2.02 -1.48
N PHE A 52 16.74 1.93 -2.48
CA PHE A 52 17.20 0.66 -3.03
C PHE A 52 18.57 0.36 -2.46
N ARG A 53 18.67 -0.71 -1.67
CA ARG A 53 19.94 -1.22 -1.16
C ARG A 53 20.33 -2.46 -1.96
N SER A 54 21.38 -2.33 -2.76
CA SER A 54 22.06 -3.47 -3.37
C SER A 54 23.30 -3.80 -2.53
N THR A 55 23.27 -4.95 -1.85
CA THR A 55 24.44 -5.49 -1.15
C THR A 55 25.10 -6.52 -2.05
N GLY A 56 26.11 -6.09 -2.82
CA GLY A 56 26.97 -7.00 -3.55
C GLY A 56 28.08 -7.53 -2.63
N GLN A 57 28.06 -8.82 -2.30
CA GLN A 57 29.24 -9.50 -1.76
C GLN A 57 30.01 -10.16 -2.91
N SER A 58 31.16 -9.59 -3.25
CA SER A 58 32.15 -10.25 -4.10
C SER A 58 33.15 -10.96 -3.21
N VAL A 59 33.12 -12.29 -3.17
CA VAL A 59 34.14 -13.12 -2.50
C VAL A 59 35.14 -13.59 -3.54
N SER A 60 36.31 -12.95 -3.61
CA SER A 60 37.46 -13.43 -4.36
C SER A 60 38.23 -14.47 -3.54
N THR A 61 38.23 -15.73 -3.94
CA THR A 61 38.92 -16.83 -3.23
C THR A 61 40.46 -16.76 -3.27
N GLU A 62 41.05 -15.82 -4.03
CA GLU A 62 42.52 -15.69 -4.15
C GLU A 62 43.16 -14.65 -3.22
N LEU A 63 42.36 -13.76 -2.64
CA LEU A 63 42.80 -12.70 -1.74
C LEU A 63 41.82 -12.67 -0.57
N ASN A 64 42.24 -13.06 0.64
CA ASN A 64 41.45 -13.06 1.88
C ASN A 64 41.01 -11.64 2.31
N SER A 65 40.28 -10.93 1.47
CA SER A 65 39.85 -9.56 1.66
C SER A 65 38.39 -9.45 1.23
N ALA A 66 37.48 -9.39 2.19
CA ALA A 66 36.07 -9.12 1.93
C ALA A 66 35.86 -7.61 1.83
N SER A 67 35.58 -7.10 0.63
CA SER A 67 35.12 -5.73 0.43
C SER A 67 33.60 -5.70 0.28
N GLN A 68 32.91 -5.14 1.26
CA GLN A 68 31.46 -4.91 1.20
C GLN A 68 31.20 -3.56 0.52
N GLY A 69 30.80 -3.59 -0.74
CA GLY A 69 30.30 -2.42 -1.45
C GLY A 69 28.79 -2.32 -1.30
N VAL A 70 28.31 -1.39 -0.48
CA VAL A 70 26.88 -1.08 -0.37
C VAL A 70 26.57 0.01 -1.40
N ILE A 71 25.87 -0.34 -2.48
CA ILE A 71 25.38 0.62 -3.46
C ILE A 71 23.94 0.98 -3.06
N THR A 72 23.77 2.16 -2.48
CA THR A 72 22.46 2.73 -2.16
C THR A 72 22.04 3.63 -3.32
N THR A 73 21.10 3.17 -4.15
CA THR A 73 20.53 3.97 -5.23
C THR A 73 19.19 4.54 -4.78
N LYS A 74 19.00 5.85 -4.91
CA LYS A 74 17.73 6.51 -4.59
C LYS A 74 16.77 6.28 -5.75
N ILE A 75 15.72 5.49 -5.54
CA ILE A 75 14.71 5.21 -6.56
C ILE A 75 13.47 6.04 -6.22
N SER A 76 12.98 6.80 -7.19
CA SER A 76 11.77 7.62 -7.07
C SER A 76 10.82 7.22 -8.19
N GLN A 77 9.55 6.90 -7.87
CA GLN A 77 8.52 6.76 -8.90
C GLN A 77 8.08 8.16 -9.35
N ASN A 78 7.98 8.37 -10.66
CA ASN A 78 7.68 9.68 -11.23
C ASN A 78 6.16 9.97 -11.24
N ASN A 79 5.32 8.93 -11.26
CA ASN A 79 3.87 9.07 -11.38
C ASN A 79 3.16 8.68 -10.08
N PRO A 80 2.20 9.51 -9.61
CA PRO A 80 1.37 9.16 -8.46
C PRO A 80 0.46 7.96 -8.76
N GLN A 81 0.30 7.08 -7.78
CA GLN A 81 -0.59 5.93 -7.81
C GLN A 81 -2.01 6.39 -7.46
N ILE A 82 -2.98 6.06 -8.31
CA ILE A 82 -4.38 6.46 -8.10
C ILE A 82 -5.19 5.20 -7.79
N SER A 83 -6.09 5.27 -6.83
CA SER A 83 -7.07 4.22 -6.56
C SER A 83 -8.44 4.79 -6.29
N VAL A 84 -9.47 3.98 -6.52
CA VAL A 84 -10.85 4.27 -6.14
C VAL A 84 -11.36 3.17 -5.24
N ASN A 85 -12.17 3.50 -4.25
CA ASN A 85 -12.76 2.52 -3.35
C ASN A 85 -14.27 2.69 -3.31
N ALA A 86 -14.97 1.57 -3.16
CA ALA A 86 -16.41 1.52 -3.03
C ALA A 86 -16.79 0.45 -2.01
N GLY A 87 -17.80 0.71 -1.21
CA GLY A 87 -18.25 -0.24 -0.21
C GLY A 87 -19.56 0.14 0.43
N VAL A 88 -20.04 -0.77 1.27
CA VAL A 88 -21.21 -0.57 2.11
C VAL A 88 -20.83 -0.82 3.55
N GLY A 89 -21.51 -0.15 4.47
CA GLY A 89 -21.24 -0.35 5.87
C GLY A 89 -22.43 -0.02 6.73
N VAL A 90 -22.22 -0.27 8.01
CA VAL A 90 -23.21 -0.11 9.06
C VAL A 90 -22.63 0.75 10.17
N PHE A 91 -23.47 1.53 10.83
CA PHE A 91 -23.11 2.21 12.07
C PHE A 91 -24.19 1.98 13.13
N TYR A 92 -23.78 1.98 14.39
CA TYR A 92 -24.68 1.81 15.52
C TYR A 92 -24.29 2.77 16.66
N PRO A 93 -25.15 3.72 17.03
CA PRO A 93 -24.93 4.65 18.14
C PRO A 93 -24.96 3.89 19.46
N ILE A 94 -23.90 4.07 20.24
CA ILE A 94 -23.74 3.48 21.56
C ILE A 94 -24.26 4.48 22.60
N TYR A 95 -23.40 5.37 23.07
CA TYR A 95 -23.69 6.34 24.13
C TYR A 95 -22.75 7.53 24.00
N GLY A 96 -23.22 8.74 24.35
CA GLY A 96 -22.38 9.94 24.43
C GLY A 96 -21.69 10.33 23.13
N GLY A 97 -22.34 10.19 21.97
CA GLY A 97 -21.78 10.54 20.66
C GLY A 97 -20.87 9.46 20.04
N PHE A 98 -20.61 8.35 20.74
CA PHE A 98 -19.85 7.24 20.19
C PHE A 98 -20.74 6.30 19.36
N ASN A 99 -20.26 5.91 18.19
CA ASN A 99 -20.88 4.96 17.26
C ASN A 99 -19.91 3.81 16.96
N LEU A 100 -20.41 2.58 16.99
CA LEU A 100 -19.73 1.47 16.31
C LEU A 100 -19.87 1.64 14.81
N TYR A 101 -18.82 1.31 14.08
CA TYR A 101 -18.75 1.45 12.63
C TYR A 101 -18.12 0.19 12.02
N GLY A 102 -18.73 -0.31 10.95
CA GLY A 102 -18.18 -1.37 10.12
C GLY A 102 -18.35 -1.05 8.64
N LYS A 103 -17.33 -1.27 7.82
CA LYS A 103 -17.37 -1.09 6.36
C LYS A 103 -16.74 -2.30 5.68
N VAL A 104 -17.42 -2.83 4.68
CA VAL A 104 -16.87 -3.82 3.75
C VAL A 104 -16.94 -3.26 2.34
N GLY A 105 -15.89 -3.47 1.55
CA GLY A 105 -15.80 -2.91 0.22
C GLY A 105 -14.65 -3.48 -0.59
N GLY A 106 -14.39 -2.81 -1.69
CA GLY A 106 -13.24 -3.07 -2.54
C GLY A 106 -12.56 -1.79 -2.98
N VAL A 107 -11.31 -1.93 -3.35
CA VAL A 107 -10.48 -0.86 -3.90
C VAL A 107 -9.98 -1.29 -5.28
N TYR A 108 -10.04 -0.40 -6.26
CA TYR A 108 -9.47 -0.59 -7.57
C TYR A 108 -8.27 0.33 -7.74
N TYR A 109 -7.11 -0.25 -8.08
CA TYR A 109 -5.88 0.49 -8.32
C TYR A 109 -5.73 0.74 -9.82
N PHE A 110 -5.55 2.00 -10.22
CA PHE A 110 -5.26 2.36 -11.60
C PHE A 110 -3.77 2.14 -11.90
N ASP A 111 -3.46 1.57 -13.06
CA ASP A 111 -2.07 1.34 -13.46
C ASP A 111 -1.33 2.68 -13.64
N ALA A 112 -0.35 2.96 -12.76
CA ALA A 112 0.41 4.22 -12.74
C ALA A 112 1.51 4.32 -13.83
N LYS A 113 1.46 3.50 -14.89
CA LYS A 113 2.41 3.44 -16.03
C LYS A 113 3.89 3.65 -15.63
N ASN A 114 4.31 3.08 -14.51
CA ASN A 114 5.69 3.11 -14.04
C ASN A 114 6.45 1.95 -14.74
N TYR A 115 6.94 2.20 -15.95
CA TYR A 115 7.43 1.17 -16.89
C TYR A 115 8.80 0.57 -16.57
N GLU A 116 9.51 1.04 -15.54
CA GLU A 116 10.93 0.67 -15.34
C GLU A 116 11.17 -0.36 -14.22
N TYR A 117 10.20 -0.62 -13.33
CA TYR A 117 10.34 -1.63 -12.26
C TYR A 117 8.99 -2.30 -11.93
N LYS A 118 8.94 -3.64 -11.89
CA LYS A 118 7.76 -4.43 -11.47
C LYS A 118 7.46 -4.18 -9.99
N THR A 119 6.45 -3.37 -9.69
CA THR A 119 5.90 -3.25 -8.34
C THR A 119 4.67 -4.14 -8.14
N ILE A 120 4.40 -4.49 -6.88
CA ILE A 120 3.26 -5.27 -6.35
C ILE A 120 1.86 -4.84 -6.82
N TYR A 121 1.73 -3.72 -7.53
CA TYR A 121 0.46 -3.18 -8.03
C TYR A 121 0.05 -3.73 -9.40
N THR A 122 0.92 -4.47 -10.11
CA THR A 122 0.60 -5.01 -11.45
C THR A 122 -0.32 -6.24 -11.43
N ASP A 123 -0.43 -6.99 -10.31
CA ASP A 123 -1.09 -8.30 -10.30
C ASP A 123 -2.52 -8.33 -9.72
N LYS A 124 -2.98 -7.30 -9.00
CA LYS A 124 -4.34 -7.27 -8.42
C LYS A 124 -5.01 -5.92 -8.58
N LYS A 125 -5.73 -5.77 -9.70
CA LYS A 125 -6.52 -4.58 -10.01
C LYS A 125 -7.64 -4.31 -9.00
N ILE A 126 -8.06 -5.30 -8.22
CA ILE A 126 -9.11 -5.19 -7.20
C ILE A 126 -8.61 -5.78 -5.87
N GLY A 127 -8.66 -4.97 -4.82
CA GLY A 127 -8.42 -5.36 -3.43
C GLY A 127 -9.72 -5.41 -2.63
N PHE A 128 -9.73 -6.20 -1.55
CA PHE A 128 -10.81 -6.26 -0.57
C PHE A 128 -10.49 -5.35 0.61
N ASP A 129 -11.48 -4.58 1.07
CA ASP A 129 -11.36 -3.63 2.17
C ASP A 129 -12.38 -3.98 3.28
N LEU A 130 -11.89 -4.25 4.50
CA LEU A 130 -12.71 -4.48 5.68
C LEU A 130 -12.22 -3.61 6.82
N ASN A 131 -13.10 -2.76 7.33
CA ASN A 131 -12.82 -1.86 8.45
C ASN A 131 -13.87 -2.05 9.54
N ALA A 132 -13.43 -2.00 10.79
CA ALA A 132 -14.29 -1.91 11.94
C ALA A 132 -13.66 -0.97 12.98
N GLY A 133 -14.47 -0.19 13.68
CA GLY A 133 -13.97 0.77 14.66
C GLY A 133 -15.06 1.53 15.39
N ILE A 134 -14.62 2.50 16.19
CA ILE A 134 -15.48 3.42 16.94
C ILE A 134 -15.32 4.81 16.32
N ARG A 135 -16.43 5.48 16.03
CA ARG A 135 -16.49 6.86 15.56
C ARG A 135 -17.11 7.73 16.65
N PHE A 136 -16.55 8.91 16.88
CA PHE A 136 -17.16 9.94 17.73
C PHE A 136 -17.75 11.03 16.85
N ASP A 137 -19.03 11.32 17.04
CA ASP A 137 -19.73 12.42 16.37
C ASP A 137 -19.82 13.60 17.36
N PHE A 138 -19.39 14.78 16.92
CA PHE A 138 -19.33 16.02 17.72
C PHE A 138 -20.46 17.00 17.38
#